data_AF-K9ZYP1-F1
#
_entry.id   AF-K9ZYP1-F1
#
_cell.length_a   1.000
_cell.length_b   1.000
_cell.length_c   1.000
_cell.angle_alpha   90.00
_cell.angle_beta   90.00
_cell.angle_gamma   90.00
#
_symmetry.space_group_name_H-M   'P 1'
#
loop_
_entity.id
_entity.type
_entity.pdbx_description
1 polymer ?
#
loop_
_entity_poly.entity_id
_entity_poly.type
_entity_poly.pdbx_seq_one_letter_code
_entity_poly.pdbx_strand_id
1 'polypeptide(L)'
;MTYDSRPDTHEHINQVRAYLMRATHELLYRSEEHDRSKLLSPEVEVFNRVTPRLRELTYGSAEYKASLAEMGEALTHHYQHNRHHPEYHENGIKDMNLIDVLEMLCDWAAACKRHADGDIYKSIRMNAERFGFSAEFERLLNNTVEALDLRA
;
A
#
# COMPACT_ATOMS: atom_id res chain seq x y z
N MET A 1 -6.57 38.56 36.11
CA MET A 1 -7.06 37.17 36.10
C MET A 1 -5.89 36.27 35.75
N THR A 2 -5.77 35.11 36.39
CA THR A 2 -4.80 34.08 36.00
C THR A 2 -5.24 33.45 34.67
N TYR A 3 -4.31 33.22 33.75
CA TYR A 3 -4.60 32.57 32.46
C TYR A 3 -5.17 31.17 32.68
N ASP A 4 -6.24 30.84 31.97
CA ASP A 4 -6.86 29.52 31.92
C ASP A 4 -6.69 28.95 30.51
N SER A 5 -5.84 27.92 30.37
CA SER A 5 -5.51 27.33 29.07
C SER A 5 -6.57 26.37 28.53
N ARG A 6 -7.59 26.01 29.33
CA ARG A 6 -8.57 24.97 28.94
C ARG A 6 -9.33 25.30 27.65
N PRO A 7 -9.81 26.54 27.39
CA PRO A 7 -10.48 26.86 26.14
C PRO A 7 -9.58 26.64 24.91
N ASP A 8 -8.33 27.10 24.97
CA ASP A 8 -7.37 26.95 23.87
C ASP A 8 -7.00 25.48 23.65
N THR A 9 -6.83 24.70 24.73
CA THR A 9 -6.61 23.26 24.64
C THR A 9 -7.83 22.53 24.02
N HIS A 10 -9.06 22.93 24.36
CA HIS A 10 -10.26 22.37 23.76
C HIS A 10 -10.34 22.65 22.25
N GLU A 11 -9.99 23.87 21.84
CA GLU A 11 -9.92 24.23 20.43
C GLU A 11 -8.87 23.40 19.68
N HIS A 12 -7.67 23.26 20.26
CA HIS A 12 -6.62 22.41 19.68
C HIS A 12 -7.08 20.94 19.52
N ILE A 13 -7.74 20.38 20.53
CA ILE A 13 -8.30 19.02 20.46
C ILE A 13 -9.31 18.90 19.31
N ASN A 14 -10.20 19.89 19.14
CA ASN A 14 -11.18 19.89 18.06
C ASN A 14 -10.52 19.94 16.68
N GLN A 15 -9.46 20.73 16.52
CA GLN A 15 -8.69 20.80 15.28
C GLN A 15 -8.03 19.46 14.96
N VAL A 16 -7.34 18.84 15.93
CA VAL A 16 -6.74 17.51 15.76
C VAL A 16 -7.79 16.47 15.38
N ARG A 17 -8.95 16.47 16.06
CA ARG A 17 -10.07 15.59 15.70
C ARG A 17 -10.52 15.79 14.26
N ALA A 18 -10.68 17.04 13.83
CA ALA A 18 -11.09 17.34 12.45
C ALA A 18 -10.07 16.82 11.43
N TYR A 19 -8.77 16.98 11.68
CA TYR A 19 -7.72 16.47 10.79
C TYR A 19 -7.65 14.95 10.75
N LEU A 20 -7.76 14.28 11.90
CA LEU A 20 -7.80 12.82 11.95
C LEU A 20 -9.02 12.27 11.21
N MET A 21 -10.19 12.91 11.33
CA MET A 21 -11.39 12.49 10.57
C MET A 21 -11.23 12.65 9.06
N ARG A 22 -10.47 13.66 8.59
CA ARG A 22 -10.13 13.77 7.16
C ARG A 22 -9.27 12.60 6.71
N ALA A 23 -8.26 12.22 7.49
CA ALA A 23 -7.43 11.05 7.18
C ALA A 23 -8.26 9.75 7.18
N THR A 24 -9.18 9.59 8.13
CA THR A 24 -10.11 8.45 8.16
C THR A 24 -10.99 8.41 6.90
N HIS A 25 -11.52 9.55 6.46
CA HIS A 25 -12.33 9.62 5.25
C HIS A 25 -11.54 9.20 4.00
N GLU A 26 -10.30 9.66 3.85
CA GLU A 26 -9.42 9.23 2.75
C GLU A 26 -9.15 7.72 2.77
N LEU A 27 -8.90 7.16 3.95
CA LEU A 27 -8.68 5.72 4.10
C LEU A 27 -9.94 4.91 3.77
N LEU A 28 -11.11 5.39 4.19
CA LEU A 28 -12.38 4.75 3.88
C LEU A 28 -12.63 4.75 2.37
N TYR A 29 -12.49 5.91 1.72
CA TYR A 29 -12.66 6.03 0.27
C TYR A 29 -11.71 5.08 -0.49
N ARG A 30 -10.43 5.02 -0.10
CA ARG A 30 -9.47 4.11 -0.72
C ARG A 30 -9.78 2.65 -0.47
N SER A 31 -10.32 2.30 0.70
CA SER A 31 -10.70 0.91 0.97
C SER A 31 -11.80 0.41 0.02
N GLU A 32 -12.66 1.31 -0.46
CA GLU A 32 -13.71 1.00 -1.43
C GLU A 32 -13.18 0.97 -2.87
N GLU A 33 -12.24 1.85 -3.20
CA GLU A 33 -11.72 2.02 -4.57
C GLU A 33 -10.42 1.25 -4.87
N HIS A 34 -9.79 0.65 -3.85
CA HIS A 34 -8.53 -0.07 -3.98
C HIS A 34 -8.60 -1.11 -5.10
N ASP A 35 -7.68 -0.99 -6.07
CA ASP A 35 -7.54 -1.90 -7.20
C ASP A 35 -8.80 -2.05 -8.08
N ARG A 36 -9.76 -1.12 -8.00
CA ARG A 36 -11.03 -1.25 -8.72
C ARG A 36 -10.86 -1.31 -10.24
N SER A 37 -9.76 -0.74 -10.77
CA SER A 37 -9.39 -0.83 -12.18
C SER A 37 -9.21 -2.29 -12.65
N LYS A 38 -8.78 -3.22 -11.77
CA LYS A 38 -8.61 -4.64 -12.09
C LYS A 38 -9.90 -5.35 -12.47
N LEU A 39 -11.04 -4.77 -12.11
CA LEU A 39 -12.37 -5.34 -12.38
C LEU A 39 -12.92 -4.94 -13.76
N LEU A 40 -12.19 -4.11 -14.50
CA LEU A 40 -12.60 -3.56 -15.79
C LEU A 40 -11.52 -3.82 -16.85
N SER A 41 -11.92 -3.76 -18.13
CA SER A 41 -10.95 -3.74 -19.23
C SER A 41 -10.12 -2.45 -19.17
N PRO A 42 -8.82 -2.48 -19.52
CA PRO A 42 -8.10 -3.61 -20.13
C PRO A 42 -7.46 -4.59 -19.14
N GLU A 43 -7.68 -4.42 -17.83
CA GLU A 43 -6.96 -5.17 -16.80
C GLU A 43 -7.57 -6.55 -16.55
N VAL A 44 -8.91 -6.63 -16.45
CA VAL A 44 -9.61 -7.82 -15.97
C VAL A 44 -9.29 -9.08 -16.78
N GLU A 45 -9.13 -8.96 -18.10
CA GLU A 45 -8.79 -10.09 -18.97
C GLU A 45 -7.38 -10.62 -18.70
N VAL A 46 -6.43 -9.73 -18.41
CA VAL A 46 -5.04 -10.09 -18.12
C VAL A 46 -4.94 -10.69 -16.72
N PHE A 47 -5.57 -10.07 -15.72
CA PHE A 47 -5.56 -10.60 -14.35
C PHE A 47 -6.26 -11.96 -14.26
N ASN A 48 -7.33 -12.21 -15.02
CA ASN A 48 -7.96 -13.54 -15.10
C ASN A 48 -6.99 -14.62 -15.59
N ARG A 49 -6.11 -14.29 -16.54
CA ARG A 49 -5.12 -15.23 -17.10
C ARG A 49 -3.94 -15.46 -16.15
N VAL A 50 -3.43 -14.40 -15.54
CA VAL A 50 -2.12 -14.42 -14.85
C VAL A 50 -2.26 -14.71 -13.35
N THR A 51 -3.30 -14.22 -12.68
CA THR A 51 -3.48 -14.36 -11.22
C THR A 51 -3.46 -15.82 -10.72
N PRO A 52 -4.10 -16.79 -11.40
CA PRO A 52 -4.05 -18.20 -10.97
C PRO A 52 -2.62 -18.76 -10.94
N ARG A 53 -1.77 -18.32 -11.89
CA ARG A 53 -0.37 -18.75 -12.01
C ARG A 53 0.49 -18.11 -10.94
N LEU A 54 0.27 -16.82 -10.65
CA LEU A 54 1.03 -16.08 -9.64
C LEU A 54 0.93 -16.73 -8.25
N ARG A 55 -0.21 -17.34 -7.91
CA ARG A 55 -0.42 -18.03 -6.63
C ARG A 55 0.63 -19.10 -6.33
N GLU A 56 1.13 -19.77 -7.36
CA GLU A 56 2.09 -20.87 -7.25
C GLU A 56 3.55 -20.40 -7.30
N LEU A 57 3.78 -19.12 -7.58
CA LEU A 57 5.12 -18.56 -7.71
C LEU A 57 5.59 -17.91 -6.41
N THR A 58 6.88 -18.04 -6.12
CA THR A 58 7.53 -17.32 -5.03
C THR A 58 7.71 -15.86 -5.42
N TYR A 59 7.29 -14.95 -4.55
CA TYR A 59 7.46 -13.52 -4.76
C TYR A 59 8.92 -13.16 -5.06
N GLY A 60 9.14 -12.38 -6.13
CA GLY A 60 10.47 -11.94 -6.56
C GLY A 60 11.30 -12.98 -7.33
N SER A 61 10.81 -14.21 -7.53
CA SER A 61 11.50 -15.22 -8.34
C SER A 61 11.61 -14.81 -9.82
N ALA A 62 12.43 -15.53 -10.59
CA ALA A 62 12.57 -15.27 -12.03
C ALA A 62 11.25 -15.50 -12.78
N GLU A 63 10.51 -16.54 -12.42
CA GLU A 63 9.21 -16.91 -12.98
C GLU A 63 8.14 -15.87 -12.62
N TYR A 64 8.18 -15.36 -11.38
CA TYR A 64 7.31 -14.26 -10.95
C TYR A 64 7.55 -13.01 -11.80
N LYS A 65 8.83 -12.62 -11.97
CA LYS A 65 9.21 -11.47 -12.80
C LYS A 65 8.81 -11.66 -14.28
N ALA A 66 8.95 -12.87 -14.81
CA ALA A 66 8.51 -13.19 -16.17
C ALA A 66 6.99 -13.07 -16.32
N SER A 67 6.23 -13.48 -15.31
CA SER A 67 4.77 -13.34 -15.28
C SER A 67 4.33 -11.87 -15.23
N LEU A 68 5.06 -11.01 -14.50
CA LEU A 68 4.82 -9.56 -14.54
C LEU A 68 5.10 -8.96 -15.92
N ALA A 69 6.13 -9.41 -16.61
CA ALA A 69 6.42 -8.95 -17.97
C ALA A 69 5.30 -9.34 -18.96
N GLU A 70 4.68 -10.53 -18.78
CA GLU A 70 3.51 -10.97 -19.58
C GLU A 70 2.29 -10.07 -19.39
N MET A 71 2.15 -9.41 -18.23
CA MET A 71 1.01 -8.53 -17.95
C MET A 71 1.07 -7.21 -18.74
N GLY A 72 2.26 -6.76 -19.14
CA GLY A 72 2.47 -5.67 -20.09
C GLY A 72 1.63 -4.41 -19.83
N GLU A 73 0.83 -4.00 -20.82
CA GLU A 73 0.02 -2.78 -20.78
C GLU A 73 -1.03 -2.77 -19.67
N ALA A 74 -1.58 -3.93 -19.28
CA ALA A 74 -2.53 -3.99 -18.18
C ALA A 74 -1.87 -3.62 -16.84
N LEU A 75 -0.62 -4.04 -16.62
CA LEU A 75 0.12 -3.66 -15.41
C LEU A 75 0.53 -2.19 -15.44
N THR A 76 0.84 -1.64 -16.62
CA THR A 76 1.09 -0.21 -16.80
C THR A 76 -0.16 0.61 -16.50
N HIS A 77 -1.32 0.20 -17.04
CA HIS A 77 -2.61 0.82 -16.76
C HIS A 77 -2.93 0.77 -15.26
N HIS A 78 -2.70 -0.39 -14.63
CA HIS A 78 -2.89 -0.58 -13.19
C HIS A 78 -2.10 0.43 -12.35
N TYR A 79 -0.79 0.56 -12.63
CA TYR A 79 0.07 1.51 -11.92
C TYR A 79 -0.31 2.97 -12.17
N GLN A 80 -0.88 3.32 -13.32
CA GLN A 80 -1.34 4.68 -13.61
C GLN A 80 -2.64 5.06 -12.91
N HIS A 81 -3.42 4.09 -12.45
CA HIS A 81 -4.72 4.33 -11.81
C HIS A 81 -4.71 4.11 -10.29
N ASN A 82 -3.68 3.44 -9.76
CA ASN A 82 -3.63 3.05 -8.34
C ASN A 82 -2.40 3.65 -7.65
N ARG A 83 -2.61 4.80 -6.99
CA ARG A 83 -1.54 5.62 -6.42
C ARG A 83 -0.79 5.01 -5.23
N HIS A 84 -1.29 3.94 -4.64
CA HIS A 84 -0.57 3.22 -3.58
C HIS A 84 0.64 2.44 -4.13
N HIS A 85 0.79 2.29 -5.44
CA HIS A 85 2.00 1.73 -6.04
C HIS A 85 3.09 2.79 -6.20
N PRO A 86 4.34 2.53 -5.79
CA PRO A 86 5.46 3.42 -6.09
C PRO A 86 5.57 3.75 -7.59
N GLU A 87 5.24 2.81 -8.47
CA GLU A 87 5.26 2.99 -9.92
C GLU A 87 4.26 4.03 -10.46
N TYR A 88 3.24 4.42 -9.69
CA TYR A 88 2.37 5.55 -10.03
C TYR A 88 3.15 6.88 -10.06
N HIS A 89 4.20 6.97 -9.24
CA HIS A 89 4.91 8.20 -8.94
C HIS A 89 6.20 8.34 -9.73
N GLU A 90 6.50 9.56 -10.19
CA GLU A 90 7.71 9.87 -10.98
C GLU A 90 9.00 9.53 -10.22
N ASN A 91 9.10 9.91 -8.94
CA ASN A 91 10.24 9.59 -8.08
C ASN A 91 9.98 8.39 -7.14
N GLY A 92 9.02 7.54 -7.51
CA GLY A 92 8.66 6.35 -6.75
C GLY A 92 8.16 6.68 -5.34
N ILE A 93 8.63 5.90 -4.37
CA ILE A 93 8.22 6.01 -2.97
C ILE A 93 8.49 7.39 -2.34
N LYS A 94 9.36 8.21 -2.93
CA LYS A 94 9.71 9.55 -2.43
C LYS A 94 8.59 10.57 -2.62
N ASP A 95 7.67 10.32 -3.56
CA ASP A 95 6.52 11.19 -3.82
C ASP A 95 5.23 10.69 -3.15
N MET A 96 5.28 9.53 -2.48
CA MET A 96 4.14 8.97 -1.77
C MET A 96 3.88 9.74 -0.47
N ASN A 97 2.60 9.89 -0.12
CA ASN A 97 2.21 10.39 1.19
C ASN A 97 1.89 9.23 2.15
N LEU A 98 1.68 9.53 3.44
CA LEU A 98 1.45 8.49 4.46
C LEU A 98 0.18 7.66 4.23
N ILE A 99 -0.81 8.20 3.53
CA ILE A 99 -2.04 7.46 3.19
C ILE A 99 -1.75 6.45 2.08
N ASP A 100 -0.94 6.81 1.08
CA ASP A 100 -0.46 5.86 0.05
C ASP A 100 0.33 4.73 0.64
N VAL A 101 1.26 5.07 1.53
CA VAL A 101 2.13 4.10 2.18
C VAL A 101 1.33 3.13 3.03
N LEU A 102 0.29 3.62 3.73
CA LEU A 102 -0.57 2.75 4.52
C LEU A 102 -1.42 1.83 3.63
N GLU A 103 -1.99 2.34 2.54
CA GLU A 103 -2.71 1.52 1.56
C GLU A 103 -1.79 0.47 0.91
N MET A 104 -0.58 0.86 0.53
CA MET A 104 0.47 -0.02 -0.03
C MET A 104 0.82 -1.15 0.94
N LEU A 105 0.99 -0.83 2.23
CA LEU A 105 1.31 -1.83 3.24
C LEU A 105 0.17 -2.84 3.42
N CYS A 106 -1.07 -2.37 3.40
CA CYS A 106 -2.26 -3.22 3.44
C CYS A 106 -2.37 -4.13 2.19
N ASP A 107 -2.10 -3.59 0.99
CA ASP A 107 -2.03 -4.36 -0.25
C ASP A 107 -0.98 -5.48 -0.15
N TRP A 108 0.24 -5.14 0.27
CA TRP A 108 1.31 -6.13 0.41
C TRP A 108 0.95 -7.23 1.42
N ALA A 109 0.33 -6.87 2.55
CA ALA A 109 -0.13 -7.84 3.53
C ALA A 109 -1.22 -8.78 2.93
N ALA A 110 -2.18 -8.23 2.20
CA ALA A 110 -3.21 -9.02 1.52
C ALA A 110 -2.63 -9.91 0.40
N ALA A 111 -1.65 -9.41 -0.35
CA ALA A 111 -0.93 -10.15 -1.37
C ALA A 111 -0.17 -11.33 -0.77
N CYS A 112 0.55 -11.14 0.34
CA CYS A 112 1.23 -12.23 1.05
C CYS A 112 0.29 -13.38 1.41
N LYS A 113 -0.95 -13.10 1.85
CA LYS A 113 -1.96 -14.13 2.18
C LYS A 113 -2.38 -15.00 0.99
N ARG A 114 -2.06 -14.61 -0.25
CA ARG A 114 -2.34 -15.39 -1.46
C ARG A 114 -1.25 -16.40 -1.77
N HIS A 115 -0.08 -16.33 -1.14
CA HIS A 115 1.03 -17.26 -1.34
C HIS A 115 1.16 -18.23 -0.16
N ALA A 116 1.59 -19.47 -0.42
CA ALA A 116 1.75 -20.47 0.63
C ALA A 116 2.87 -20.15 1.62
N ASP A 117 3.88 -19.39 1.17
CA ASP A 117 5.05 -18.93 1.94
C ASP A 117 5.06 -17.40 2.12
N GLY A 118 3.88 -16.77 2.08
CA GLY A 118 3.73 -15.34 2.29
C GLY A 118 4.27 -14.91 3.65
N ASP A 119 5.08 -13.85 3.67
CA ASP A 119 5.62 -13.24 4.87
C ASP A 119 5.76 -11.74 4.61
N ILE A 120 4.98 -10.94 5.36
CA ILE A 120 4.94 -9.49 5.20
C ILE A 120 6.27 -8.82 5.56
N TYR A 121 7.02 -9.31 6.55
CA TYR A 121 8.32 -8.73 6.92
C TYR A 121 9.36 -9.01 5.84
N LYS A 122 9.35 -10.23 5.29
CA LYS A 122 10.18 -10.58 4.13
C LYS A 122 9.81 -9.71 2.92
N SER A 123 8.52 -9.49 2.68
CA SER A 123 8.01 -8.63 1.60
C SER A 123 8.48 -7.18 1.74
N ILE A 124 8.38 -6.60 2.94
CA ILE A 124 8.87 -5.24 3.23
C ILE A 124 10.37 -5.13 2.93
N ARG A 125 11.19 -6.06 3.43
CA ARG A 125 12.64 -6.05 3.18
C ARG A 125 12.99 -6.15 1.70
N MET A 126 12.32 -7.05 0.96
CA MET A 126 12.52 -7.17 -0.50
C MET A 126 12.12 -5.90 -1.23
N ASN A 127 11.04 -5.24 -0.80
CA ASN A 127 10.62 -3.97 -1.37
C ASN A 127 11.50 -2.79 -0.95
N ALA A 128 12.18 -2.86 0.20
CA ALA A 128 13.19 -1.89 0.60
C ALA A 128 14.36 -1.87 -0.39
N GLU A 129 14.85 -3.05 -0.78
CA GLU A 129 15.87 -3.20 -1.82
C GLU A 129 15.36 -2.73 -3.19
N ARG A 130 14.12 -3.10 -3.54
CA ARG A 130 13.51 -2.76 -4.84
C ARG A 130 13.29 -1.25 -5.03
N PHE A 131 12.73 -0.59 -4.01
CA PHE A 131 12.31 0.81 -4.09
C PHE A 131 13.29 1.78 -3.41
N GLY A 132 14.36 1.26 -2.81
CA GLY A 132 15.47 2.04 -2.28
C GLY A 132 15.12 2.90 -1.08
N PHE A 133 14.24 2.42 -0.19
CA PHE A 133 13.91 3.14 1.04
C PHE A 133 14.81 2.75 2.23
N SER A 134 14.89 3.65 3.21
CA SER A 134 15.81 3.51 4.34
C SER A 134 15.38 2.44 5.35
N ALA A 135 16.33 1.95 6.14
CA ALA A 135 16.07 1.05 7.27
C ALA A 135 15.14 1.69 8.33
N GLU A 136 15.12 3.02 8.43
CA GLU A 136 14.16 3.72 9.31
C GLU A 136 12.74 3.61 8.78
N PHE A 137 12.58 3.72 7.47
CA PHE A 137 11.26 3.57 6.87
C PHE A 137 10.77 2.12 6.94
N GLU A 138 11.64 1.14 6.68
CA GLU A 138 11.35 -0.28 6.93
C GLU A 138 10.87 -0.54 8.37
N ARG A 139 11.55 0.03 9.36
CA ARG A 139 11.15 -0.09 10.77
C ARG A 139 9.77 0.50 11.04
N LEU A 140 9.43 1.65 10.43
CA LEU A 140 8.10 2.23 10.56
C LEU A 140 7.02 1.30 9.98
N LEU A 141 7.26 0.72 8.80
CA LEU A 141 6.33 -0.24 8.20
C LEU A 141 6.14 -1.47 9.09
N ASN A 142 7.22 -2.03 9.64
CA ASN A 142 7.15 -3.16 10.56
C ASN A 142 6.35 -2.82 11.83
N ASN A 143 6.57 -1.65 12.43
CA ASN A 143 5.79 -1.19 13.58
C ASN A 143 4.30 -1.03 13.23
N THR A 144 3.99 -0.55 12.03
CA THR A 144 2.61 -0.41 11.56
C THR A 144 1.95 -1.77 11.31
N VAL A 145 2.69 -2.77 10.81
CA VAL A 145 2.20 -4.16 10.71
C VAL A 145 1.74 -4.67 12.08
N GLU A 146 2.53 -4.44 13.14
CA GLU A 146 2.17 -4.83 14.49
C GLU A 146 0.95 -4.07 15.02
N ALA A 147 0.92 -2.75 14.81
CA ALA A 147 -0.14 -1.89 15.32
C ALA A 147 -1.52 -2.20 14.71
N LEU A 148 -1.55 -2.71 13.47
CA LEU A 148 -2.76 -3.00 12.72
C LEU A 148 -3.06 -4.50 12.57
N ASP A 149 -2.24 -5.37 13.17
CA ASP A 149 -2.34 -6.83 13.05
C ASP A 149 -2.39 -7.32 11.59
N LEU A 150 -1.48 -6.79 10.75
CA LEU A 150 -1.40 -7.12 9.32
C LEU A 150 -0.55 -8.35 9.03
N ARG A 151 -0.32 -9.20 10.03
CA ARG A 151 0.53 -10.39 9.88
C ARG A 151 -0.12 -11.33 8.85
N ALA A 152 0.68 -11.72 7.86
CA ALA A 152 0.29 -12.60 6.77
C ALA A 152 1.09 -13.89 6.84
#